data_AF-I3TXP0-F1
#
_entry.id   AF-I3TXP0-F1
#
_cell.length_a   1.000
_cell.length_b   1.000
_cell.length_c   1.000
_cell.angle_alpha   90.00
_cell.angle_beta   90.00
_cell.angle_gamma   90.00
#
_symmetry.space_group_name_H-M   'P 1'
#
loop_
_entity.id
_entity.type
_entity.pdbx_description
1 polymer ?
#
loop_
_entity_poly.entity_id
_entity_poly.type
_entity_poly.pdbx_seq_one_letter_code
_entity_poly.pdbx_strand_id
1 'polypeptide(L)' 'MDVLIYLIPASLLLAGGALAAFLWSLKSGQYDDIEGAAHRILMDDDDQPADEPPAERRRQG' A
#
# COMPACT_ATOMS: atom_id res chain seq x y z
N MET A 1 -42.26 -0.95 12.44
CA MET A 1 -41.79 -0.67 11.06
C MET A 1 -40.99 0.63 10.99
N ASP A 2 -40.97 1.43 12.06
CA ASP A 2 -40.31 2.75 12.12
C ASP A 2 -38.79 2.69 12.08
N VAL A 3 -38.18 1.61 12.58
CA VAL A 3 -36.72 1.47 12.55
C VAL A 3 -36.15 1.38 11.13
N LEU A 4 -36.91 0.79 10.18
CA LEU A 4 -36.47 0.67 8.79
C LEU A 4 -36.39 2.04 8.10
N ILE A 5 -37.21 3.00 8.51
CA ILE A 5 -37.17 4.38 7.99
C ILE A 5 -35.82 5.04 8.29
N TYR A 6 -35.16 4.66 9.38
CA TYR A 6 -33.83 5.15 9.72
C TYR A 6 -32.71 4.27 9.16
N LEU A 7 -32.87 2.95 9.21
CA LEU A 7 -31.83 2.01 8.78
C LEU A 7 -31.61 2.01 7.26
N ILE A 8 -32.67 2.16 6.46
CA ILE A 8 -32.54 2.22 4.99
C ILE A 8 -31.65 3.40 4.57
N PRO A 9 -31.95 4.67 4.91
CA PRO A 9 -31.09 5.78 4.53
C PRO A 9 -29.71 5.70 5.18
N ALA A 10 -29.60 5.25 6.44
CA ALA A 10 -28.30 5.05 7.07
C ALA A 10 -27.44 4.04 6.29
N SER A 11 -28.01 2.91 5.87
CA SER A 11 -27.30 1.89 5.08
C SER A 11 -26.90 2.39 3.70
N LEU A 12 -27.76 3.17 3.03
CA LEU A 12 -27.44 3.80 1.74
C LEU A 12 -26.29 4.81 1.85
N LEU A 13 -26.28 5.60 2.92
CA LEU A 13 -25.18 6.54 3.20
C LEU A 13 -23.88 5.80 3.50
N LEU A 14 -23.93 4.72 4.29
CA LEU A 14 -22.75 3.91 4.58
C LEU A 14 -22.22 3.21 3.33
N ALA A 15 -23.09 2.56 2.55
CA ALA A 15 -22.71 1.90 1.30
C ALA A 15 -22.19 2.90 0.26
N GLY A 16 -22.88 4.02 0.09
CA GLY A 16 -22.46 5.10 -0.81
C GLY A 16 -21.15 5.75 -0.37
N GLY A 17 -20.96 5.97 0.92
CA GLY A 17 -19.72 6.50 1.48
C GLY A 17 -18.55 5.55 1.29
N ALA A 18 -18.74 4.26 1.56
CA ALA A 18 -17.73 3.22 1.32
C ALA A 18 -17.37 3.13 -0.18
N LEU A 19 -18.37 3.15 -1.07
CA LEU A 19 -18.16 3.14 -2.51
C LEU A 19 -17.40 4.40 -2.98
N ALA A 20 -17.77 5.58 -2.49
CA ALA A 20 -17.09 6.82 -2.82
C ALA A 20 -15.63 6.82 -2.35
N ALA A 21 -15.37 6.36 -1.12
CA ALA A 21 -14.02 6.20 -0.60
C ALA A 21 -13.19 5.20 -1.42
N PHE A 22 -13.79 4.09 -1.82
CA PHE A 22 -13.16 3.09 -2.69
C PHE A 22 -12.78 3.69 -4.06
N LEU A 23 -13.71 4.37 -4.72
CA LEU A 23 -13.45 5.04 -6.01
C LEU A 23 -12.39 6.14 -5.88
N TRP A 24 -12.40 6.89 -4.79
CA TRP A 24 -11.35 7.87 -4.49
C TRP A 24 -9.98 7.20 -4.30
N SER A 25 -9.92 6.05 -3.62
CA SER A 25 -8.68 5.28 -3.44
C SER A 25 -8.13 4.77 -4.77
N LEU A 26 -8.98 4.32 -5.68
CA LEU A 26 -8.56 3.90 -7.04
C LEU A 26 -8.01 5.09 -7.83
N LYS A 27 -8.69 6.24 -7.79
CA LYS A 27 -8.24 7.46 -8.48
C LYS A 27 -6.92 8.01 -7.92
N SER A 28 -6.65 7.78 -6.63
CA SER A 28 -5.48 8.32 -5.94
C SER A 28 -4.16 7.60 -6.29
N GLY A 29 -4.18 6.57 -7.15
CA GLY A 29 -2.97 5.87 -7.58
C GLY A 29 -2.28 5.05 -6.48
N GLN A 30 -2.92 4.86 -5.31
CA GLN A 30 -2.32 4.12 -4.20
C GLN A 30 -2.12 2.63 -4.49
N TYR A 31 -2.76 2.10 -5.52
CA TYR A 31 -2.62 0.70 -5.94
C TYR A 31 -1.43 0.48 -6.88
N ASP A 32 -0.85 1.54 -7.47
CA ASP A 32 0.26 1.42 -8.43
C ASP A 32 1.57 0.99 -7.75
N ASP A 33 1.77 1.29 -6.47
CA ASP A 33 2.97 0.91 -5.69
C ASP A 33 2.86 -0.48 -5.03
N ILE A 34 1.66 -1.11 -5.04
CA ILE A 34 1.52 -2.49 -4.56
C ILE A 34 2.28 -3.46 -5.48
N GLU A 35 2.26 -3.18 -6.79
CA GLU A 35 2.94 -3.98 -7.81
C GLU A 35 4.48 -3.91 -7.65
N GLY A 36 5.01 -2.72 -7.32
CA GLY A 36 6.43 -2.52 -6.99
C GLY A 36 6.84 -3.12 -5.64
N ALA A 37 5.97 -3.07 -4.64
CA ALA A 37 6.23 -3.70 -3.33
C ALA A 37 6.31 -5.23 -3.43
N ALA A 38 5.46 -5.86 -4.23
CA ALA A 38 5.51 -7.30 -4.49
C ALA A 38 6.80 -7.72 -5.22
N HIS A 39 7.29 -6.89 -6.14
CA HIS A 39 8.56 -7.14 -6.83
C HIS A 39 9.76 -7.09 -5.86
N ARG A 40 9.77 -6.12 -4.93
CA ARG A 40 10.81 -6.02 -3.88
C ARG A 40 10.80 -7.22 -2.94
N ILE A 41 9.63 -7.65 -2.48
CA ILE A 41 9.54 -8.74 -1.50
C ILE A 41 9.93 -10.12 -2.06
N LEU A 42 9.86 -10.29 -3.38
CA LEU A 42 10.24 -11.54 -4.07
C LEU A 42 11.70 -11.55 -4.52
N MET A 43 12.31 -10.37 -4.70
CA MET A 43 13.71 -10.19 -5.14
C MET A 43 14.68 -9.94 -3.96
N ASP A 44 14.19 -9.57 -2.77
CA ASP A 44 15.01 -9.26 -1.59
C ASP A 44 15.79 -10.45 -1.01
N ASP A 45 15.50 -11.69 -1.46
CA ASP A 45 16.28 -12.88 -1.07
C ASP A 45 17.54 -13.08 -1.93
N ASP A 46 17.65 -12.45 -3.12
CA ASP A 46 18.73 -12.71 -4.09
C ASP A 46 19.72 -11.54 -4.28
N ASP A 47 19.35 -10.30 -3.91
CA ASP A 47 20.20 -9.12 -4.12
C ASP A 47 20.51 -8.38 -2.81
N GLN A 48 21.24 -9.02 -1.90
CA GLN A 48 22.00 -8.28 -0.88
C GLN A 48 23.18 -7.61 -1.59
N PRO A 49 23.22 -6.28 -1.76
CA PRO A 49 24.44 -5.62 -2.22
C PRO A 49 25.47 -5.86 -1.12
N ALA A 50 26.66 -6.30 -1.51
CA ALA A 50 27.82 -6.28 -0.65
C ALA A 50 28.07 -4.83 -0.21
N ASP A 51 27.43 -4.41 0.88
CA ASP A 51 27.84 -3.28 1.71
C ASP A 51 29.14 -3.70 2.44
N GLU A 52 30.19 -3.97 1.66
CA GLU A 52 31.55 -3.82 2.12
C GLU A 52 31.97 -2.38 1.80
N PRO A 53 31.84 -1.44 2.77
CA PRO A 53 32.45 -0.14 2.62
C PRO A 53 33.96 -0.32 2.45
N PRO A 54 34.63 0.49 1.61
CA PRO A 54 36.05 0.33 1.26
C PRO A 54 36.96 0.66 2.45
N ALA A 55 37.02 -0.22 3.45
CA ALA A 55 37.87 -0.09 4.63
C ALA A 55 39.31 -0.60 4.38
N GLU A 56 39.57 -1.32 3.29
CA GLU A 56 40.89 -1.93 3.04
C GLU A 56 41.89 -1.00 2.31
N ARG A 57 41.43 0.03 1.58
CA ARG A 57 42.32 0.86 0.72
C ARG A 57 43.17 1.92 1.45
N ARG A 58 43.10 2.00 2.79
CA ARG A 58 43.75 3.07 3.58
C ARG A 58 44.64 2.61 4.75
N ARG A 59 45.04 1.32 4.85
CA ARG A 59 45.88 0.87 5.99
C ARG A 59 47.12 0.02 5.72
N GLN A 60 47.48 -0.38 4.50
CA GLN A 60 48.77 -1.06 4.26
C GLN A 60 49.31 -0.65 2.87
N GLY A 61 50.06 0.43 2.67
CA GLY A 61 50.89 1.16 3.63
C GLY A 61 52.22 0.46 3.76
#